data_AF-A0A1N7ERD7-F1
#
_entry.id   AF-A0A1N7ERD7-F1
#
_cell.length_a   1.000
_cell.length_b   1.000
_cell.length_c   1.000
_cell.angle_alpha   90.00
_cell.angle_beta   90.00
_cell.angle_gamma   90.00
#
_symmetry.space_group_name_H-M   'P 1'
#
loop_
_entity.id
_entity.type
_entity.pdbx_description
1 polymer ?
#
loop_
_entity_poly.entity_id
_entity_poly.type
_entity_poly.pdbx_seq_one_letter_code
_entity_poly.pdbx_strand_id
1 'polypeptide(L)'
;MQIDIMSKTLMDNLLTIQRCNNEVESILYNIEILIKSILNNITNIDDDKSIALIKSLFEIQESVAFVVFKFNHKTSDFLYNFIYDFERYDEYAAKYVFDKYISSKRFQGNNTDL
;
A
#
# COMPACT_ATOMS: atom_id res chain seq x y z
N MET A 1 9.44 38.82 25.42
CA MET A 1 10.74 38.11 25.43
C MET A 1 10.61 36.60 25.64
N GLN A 2 10.09 36.09 26.76
CA GLN A 2 9.89 34.64 26.94
C GLN A 2 8.79 34.07 26.01
N ILE A 3 7.65 34.77 25.89
CA ILE A 3 6.56 34.35 25.00
C ILE A 3 7.03 34.29 23.54
N ASP A 4 7.86 35.25 23.10
CA ASP A 4 8.37 35.28 21.72
C ASP A 4 9.27 34.07 21.42
N ILE A 5 10.11 33.67 22.39
CA ILE A 5 10.94 32.47 22.29
C ILE A 5 10.06 31.22 22.23
N MET A 6 9.06 31.10 23.11
CA MET A 6 8.15 29.95 23.13
C MET A 6 7.34 29.84 21.83
N SER A 7 6.82 30.97 21.32
CA SER A 7 6.08 31.04 20.07
C SER A 7 6.96 30.66 18.87
N LYS A 8 8.22 31.11 18.85
CA LYS A 8 9.17 30.72 17.81
C LYS A 8 9.45 29.22 17.83
N THR A 9 9.75 28.66 19.01
CA THR A 9 9.97 27.21 19.16
C THR A 9 8.73 26.42 18.72
N LEU A 10 7.52 26.89 19.05
CA LEU A 10 6.29 26.24 18.60
C LEU A 10 6.17 26.26 17.08
N MET A 11 6.42 27.40 16.44
CA MET A 11 6.40 27.51 14.97
C MET A 11 7.43 26.58 14.31
N ASP A 12 8.65 26.55 14.82
CA ASP A 12 9.72 25.69 14.28
C ASP A 12 9.35 24.19 14.40
N ASN A 13 8.75 23.80 15.52
CA ASN A 13 8.24 22.44 15.72
C ASN A 13 7.09 22.10 14.76
N LEU A 14 6.13 23.02 14.56
CA LEU A 14 5.02 22.82 13.63
C LEU A 14 5.50 22.68 12.18
N LEU A 15 6.47 23.50 11.76
CA LEU A 15 7.10 23.39 10.44
C LEU A 15 7.83 22.05 10.27
N THR A 16 8.47 21.56 11.33
CA THR A 16 9.11 20.23 11.32
C THR A 16 8.08 19.12 11.16
N ILE A 17 6.99 19.16 11.93
CA ILE A 17 5.88 18.20 11.81
C ILE A 17 5.29 18.23 10.41
N GLN A 18 5.04 19.42 9.85
CA GLN A 18 4.50 19.57 8.51
C GLN A 18 5.43 18.94 7.46
N ARG A 19 6.74 19.18 7.55
CA ARG A 19 7.71 18.57 6.62
C ARG A 19 7.70 17.05 6.72
N CYS A 20 7.73 16.50 7.93
CA CYS A 20 7.69 15.05 8.15
C CYS A 20 6.40 14.43 7.60
N ASN A 21 5.25 15.07 7.79
CA ASN A 21 3.98 14.59 7.23
C ASN A 21 4.01 14.55 5.70
N ASN A 22 4.51 15.61 5.05
CA ASN A 22 4.65 15.64 3.59
C ASN A 22 5.59 14.53 3.08
N GLU A 23 6.67 14.24 3.81
CA GLU A 23 7.59 13.15 3.48
C GLU A 23 6.89 11.79 3.59
N VAL A 24 6.12 11.56 4.65
CA VAL A 24 5.32 10.33 4.82
C VAL A 24 4.30 10.17 3.70
N GLU A 25 3.56 11.22 3.36
CA GLU A 25 2.60 11.21 2.25
C GLU A 25 3.26 10.85 0.91
N SER A 26 4.44 11.42 0.63
CA SER A 26 5.22 11.12 -0.57
C SER A 26 5.68 9.66 -0.61
N ILE A 27 6.16 9.13 0.51
CA ILE A 27 6.57 7.73 0.62
C ILE A 27 5.37 6.79 0.43
N LEU A 28 4.24 7.06 1.07
CA LEU A 28 3.02 6.26 0.91
C LEU A 28 2.53 6.27 -0.54
N TYR A 29 2.58 7.42 -1.22
CA TYR A 29 2.25 7.52 -2.64
C TYR A 29 3.17 6.65 -3.52
N ASN A 30 4.48 6.65 -3.27
CA ASN A 30 5.42 5.81 -3.99
C ASN A 30 5.19 4.32 -3.72
N ILE A 31 4.83 3.95 -2.48
CA ILE A 31 4.44 2.58 -2.13
C ILE A 31 3.18 2.17 -2.88
N GLU A 32 2.18 3.03 -2.96
CA GLU A 32 0.96 2.79 -3.75
C GLU A 32 1.28 2.53 -5.23
N ILE A 33 2.17 3.32 -5.83
CA ILE A 33 2.63 3.10 -7.22
C ILE A 33 3.30 1.72 -7.34
N LEU A 34 4.17 1.37 -6.40
CA LEU A 34 4.86 0.08 -6.40
C LEU A 34 3.88 -1.09 -6.31
N ILE A 35 2.92 -1.04 -5.39
CA ILE A 35 1.88 -2.07 -5.23
C ILE A 35 1.11 -2.24 -6.55
N LYS A 36 0.65 -1.14 -7.15
CA LYS A 36 -0.06 -1.19 -8.45
C LYS A 36 0.80 -1.81 -9.55
N SER A 37 2.09 -1.49 -9.59
CA SER A 37 3.03 -2.08 -10.56
C SER A 37 3.18 -3.59 -10.34
N ILE A 38 3.36 -4.04 -9.10
CA ILE A 38 3.47 -5.46 -8.76
C ILE A 38 2.19 -6.21 -9.16
N LEU A 39 1.02 -5.69 -8.79
CA LEU A 39 -0.27 -6.28 -9.15
C LEU A 39 -0.47 -6.40 -10.67
N ASN A 40 -0.05 -5.39 -11.44
CA ASN A 40 -0.10 -5.45 -12.90
C ASN A 40 0.90 -6.46 -13.49
N ASN A 41 2.04 -6.67 -12.84
CA ASN A 41 3.03 -7.63 -13.31
C ASN A 41 2.59 -9.07 -13.02
N ILE A 42 1.97 -9.33 -11.87
CA ILE A 42 1.46 -10.66 -11.49
C ILE A 42 0.51 -11.23 -12.57
N THR A 43 -0.25 -10.40 -13.28
CA THR A 43 -1.18 -10.88 -14.31
C THR A 43 -0.53 -11.42 -15.59
N ASN A 44 0.79 -11.27 -15.76
CA ASN A 44 1.49 -11.50 -17.02
C ASN A 44 2.63 -12.55 -16.92
N ILE A 45 2.75 -13.30 -15.82
CA ILE A 45 3.94 -14.14 -15.56
C ILE A 45 3.53 -15.54 -15.06
N ASP A 46 4.36 -16.54 -15.41
CA ASP A 46 4.27 -17.93 -14.92
C ASP A 46 4.19 -18.03 -13.38
N ASP A 47 3.55 -19.13 -12.93
CA ASP A 47 3.10 -19.34 -11.55
C ASP A 47 4.20 -19.13 -10.48
N ASP A 48 5.44 -19.59 -10.71
CA ASP A 48 6.53 -19.51 -9.72
C ASP A 48 7.00 -18.06 -9.44
N LYS A 49 7.07 -17.21 -10.47
CA LYS A 49 7.47 -15.80 -10.31
C LYS A 49 6.34 -14.99 -9.66
N SER A 50 5.10 -15.39 -9.91
CA SER A 50 3.93 -14.77 -9.31
C SER A 50 3.88 -15.01 -7.80
N ILE A 51 4.29 -16.18 -7.30
CA ILE A 51 4.36 -16.46 -5.86
C ILE A 51 5.33 -15.49 -5.14
N ALA A 52 6.50 -15.22 -5.70
CA ALA A 52 7.47 -14.30 -5.11
C ALA A 52 6.93 -12.86 -5.03
N LEU A 53 6.22 -12.41 -6.08
CA LEU A 53 5.60 -11.09 -6.13
C LEU A 53 4.41 -10.97 -5.16
N ILE A 54 3.67 -12.05 -4.93
CA ILE A 54 2.58 -12.06 -3.94
C ILE A 54 3.15 -11.97 -2.52
N LYS A 55 4.22 -12.70 -2.22
CA LYS A 55 4.90 -12.61 -0.93
C LYS A 55 5.36 -11.19 -0.62
N SER A 56 5.94 -10.49 -1.61
CA SER A 56 6.35 -9.11 -1.39
C SER A 56 5.18 -8.15 -1.16
N LEU A 57 3.99 -8.42 -1.71
CA LEU A 57 2.78 -7.64 -1.38
C LEU A 57 2.38 -7.80 0.09
N PHE A 58 2.49 -9.00 0.67
CA PHE A 58 2.21 -9.19 2.10
C PHE A 58 3.23 -8.47 2.98
N GLU A 59 4.52 -8.52 2.64
CA GLU A 59 5.56 -7.78 3.37
C GLU A 59 5.34 -6.26 3.32
N ILE A 60 4.93 -5.75 2.15
CA ILE A 60 4.55 -4.34 1.99
C ILE A 60 3.31 -4.03 2.84
N GLN A 61 2.29 -4.90 2.84
CA GLN A 61 1.10 -4.70 3.65
C GLN A 61 1.43 -4.58 5.13
N GLU A 62 2.25 -5.47 5.68
CA GLU A 62 2.61 -5.46 7.11
C GLU A 62 3.30 -4.14 7.47
N SER A 63 4.24 -3.71 6.62
CA SER A 63 5.00 -2.47 6.81
C SER A 63 4.10 -1.23 6.77
N VAL A 64 3.19 -1.15 5.80
CA VAL A 64 2.27 -0.01 5.65
C VAL A 64 1.23 -0.01 6.77
N ALA A 65 0.64 -1.16 7.09
CA ALA A 65 -0.35 -1.29 8.16
C ALA A 65 0.21 -0.81 9.50
N PHE A 66 1.46 -1.18 9.82
CA PHE A 66 2.15 -0.68 11.00
C PHE A 66 2.19 0.84 11.03
N VAL A 67 2.65 1.49 9.97
CA VAL A 67 2.74 2.96 9.92
C VAL A 67 1.36 3.61 10.06
N VAL A 68 0.38 3.12 9.32
CA VAL A 68 -0.97 3.70 9.25
C VAL A 68 -1.69 3.61 10.58
N PHE A 69 -1.73 2.41 11.19
CA PHE A 69 -2.47 2.20 12.43
C PHE A 69 -1.70 2.67 13.66
N LYS A 70 -0.37 2.51 13.71
CA LYS A 70 0.44 2.94 14.86
C LYS A 70 0.44 4.45 15.03
N PHE A 71 0.52 5.19 13.92
CA PHE A 71 0.61 6.65 13.92
C PHE A 71 -0.69 7.34 13.52
N ASN A 72 -1.77 6.57 13.29
CA ASN A 72 -3.07 7.07 12.85
C ASN A 72 -2.97 7.99 11.61
N HIS A 73 -2.08 7.64 10.67
CA HIS A 73 -1.85 8.42 9.47
C HIS A 73 -2.95 8.13 8.45
N LYS A 74 -3.52 9.18 7.85
CA LYS A 74 -4.52 9.00 6.78
C LYS A 74 -3.86 8.44 5.52
N THR A 75 -4.56 7.55 4.83
CA THR A 75 -4.12 7.00 3.55
C THR A 75 -5.15 7.23 2.47
N SER A 76 -4.75 6.97 1.22
CA SER A 76 -5.70 6.85 0.12
C SER A 76 -6.65 5.67 0.35
N ASP A 77 -7.84 5.73 -0.26
CA ASP A 77 -8.79 4.63 -0.25
C ASP A 77 -8.17 3.33 -0.81
N PHE A 78 -7.28 3.47 -1.81
CA PHE A 78 -6.55 2.34 -2.37
C PHE A 78 -5.68 1.63 -1.32
N LEU A 79 -4.81 2.37 -0.63
CA LEU A 79 -3.94 1.79 0.39
C LEU A 79 -4.72 1.24 1.57
N TYR A 80 -5.78 1.93 1.99
CA TYR A 80 -6.66 1.44 3.04
C TYR A 80 -7.27 0.09 2.68
N ASN A 81 -7.85 -0.03 1.48
CA ASN A 81 -8.43 -1.28 1.00
C ASN A 81 -7.38 -2.38 0.81
N PHE A 82 -6.19 -2.02 0.30
CA PHE A 82 -5.08 -2.96 0.16
C PHE A 82 -4.65 -3.54 1.51
N ILE A 83 -4.50 -2.70 2.54
CA ILE A 83 -4.12 -3.13 3.89
C ILE A 83 -5.13 -4.13 4.43
N TYR A 84 -6.42 -3.87 4.24
CA TYR A 84 -7.50 -4.74 4.68
C TYR A 84 -7.52 -6.07 3.91
N ASP A 85 -7.43 -6.01 2.58
CA ASP A 85 -7.48 -7.19 1.71
C ASP A 85 -6.31 -8.15 1.95
N PHE A 86 -5.14 -7.64 2.33
CA PHE A 86 -3.91 -8.40 2.54
C PHE A 86 -3.60 -8.68 4.04
N GLU A 87 -4.48 -8.32 4.98
CA GLU A 87 -4.27 -8.54 6.44
C GLU A 87 -4.21 -10.03 6.82
N ARG A 88 -4.94 -10.89 6.10
CA ARG A 88 -4.98 -12.33 6.40
C ARG A 88 -3.88 -13.07 5.63
N TYR A 89 -2.76 -13.32 6.30
CA TYR A 89 -1.73 -14.24 5.81
C TYR A 89 -2.07 -15.68 6.21
N ASP A 90 -2.87 -16.36 5.40
CA ASP A 90 -2.85 -17.82 5.33
C ASP A 90 -2.62 -18.27 3.87
N GLU A 91 -2.02 -19.44 3.67
CA GLU A 91 -1.72 -19.97 2.32
C GLU A 91 -2.97 -20.04 1.42
N TYR A 92 -4.17 -20.15 2.01
CA TYR A 92 -5.44 -20.15 1.30
C TYR A 92 -5.88 -18.74 0.88
N ALA A 93 -5.56 -17.71 1.66
CA ALA A 93 -5.81 -16.31 1.38
C ALA A 93 -4.88 -15.81 0.27
N ALA A 94 -3.61 -16.21 0.28
CA ALA A 94 -2.70 -15.94 -0.83
C ALA A 94 -3.21 -16.55 -2.15
N LYS A 95 -3.72 -17.80 -2.11
CA LYS A 95 -4.33 -18.47 -3.26
C LYS A 95 -5.66 -17.84 -3.69
N TYR A 96 -6.51 -17.46 -2.74
CA TYR A 96 -7.79 -16.79 -3.01
C TYR A 96 -7.59 -15.39 -3.60
N VAL A 97 -6.63 -14.62 -3.09
CA VAL A 97 -6.22 -13.33 -3.66
C VAL A 97 -5.65 -13.55 -5.06
N PHE A 98 -4.78 -14.54 -5.24
CA PHE A 98 -4.30 -14.93 -6.57
C PHE A 98 -5.45 -15.22 -7.52
N ASP A 99 -6.40 -16.06 -7.14
CA ASP A 99 -7.59 -16.38 -7.95
C ASP A 99 -8.47 -15.15 -8.20
N LYS A 100 -8.67 -14.27 -7.21
CA LYS A 100 -9.46 -13.03 -7.34
C LYS A 100 -8.81 -12.04 -8.32
N TYR A 101 -7.50 -11.89 -8.32
CA TYR A 101 -6.79 -10.90 -9.16
C TYR A 101 -6.36 -11.46 -10.53
N ILE A 102 -6.07 -12.76 -10.64
CA ILE A 102 -5.69 -13.44 -11.90
C ILE A 102 -6.93 -13.95 -12.65
N SER A 103 -7.85 -14.64 -11.97
CA SER A 103 -8.99 -15.30 -12.64
C SER A 103 -10.07 -14.32 -13.06
N SER A 104 -10.25 -13.20 -12.36
CA SER A 104 -11.21 -12.15 -12.75
C SER A 104 -10.86 -11.48 -14.09
N LYS A 105 -9.58 -11.47 -14.50
CA LYS A 105 -9.16 -10.96 -15.82
C LYS A 105 -9.11 -12.01 -16.91
N ARG A 106 -8.86 -13.29 -16.59
CA ARG A 106 -9.00 -14.38 -17.59
C ARG A 106 -10.44 -14.53 -18.11
N PHE A 107 -11.44 -14.25 -17.27
CA PHE A 107 -12.86 -14.25 -17.69
C PHE A 107 -13.27 -13.03 -18.55
N GLN A 108 -12.49 -11.94 -18.58
CA GLN A 108 -12.75 -10.82 -19.49
C GLN A 108 -12.13 -11.02 -20.88
N GLY A 109 -11.35 -12.08 -21.08
CA GLY A 109 -10.71 -12.43 -22.36
C GLY A 109 -11.49 -13.43 -23.23
N ASN A 110 -12.57 -14.03 -22.72
CA ASN A 110 -13.36 -15.03 -23.45
C ASN A 110 -14.80 -14.56 -23.76
N ASN A 111 -14.96 -13.29 -24.14
CA ASN A 111 -16.20 -12.77 -24.74
C ASN A 111 -15.89 -12.03 -26.06
N THR A 112 -15.07 -12.65 -26.91
CA THR A 112 -15.04 -12.33 -28.34
C THR A 112 -15.25 -13.62 -29.13
N ASP A 113 -16.45 -14.19 -28.99
CA ASP A 113 -17.09 -14.96 -30.05
C ASP A 113 -18.23 -14.09 -30.61
N LEU A 114 -17.89 -13.29 -31.63
CA LEU A 114 -18.78 -12.86 -32.71
C LEU A 114 -17.97 -12.86 -34.01
#